data_AF-A0A9X0A7A9-F1
#
_entry.id   AF-A0A9X0A7A9-F1
#
_cell.length_a   1.000
_cell.length_b   1.000
_cell.length_c   1.000
_cell.angle_alpha   90.00
_cell.angle_beta   90.00
_cell.angle_gamma   90.00
#
_symmetry.space_group_name_H-M   'P 1'
#
loop_
_entity.id
_entity.type
_entity.pdbx_description
1 polymer ?
#
loop_
_entity_poly.entity_id
_entity_poly.type
_entity_poly.pdbx_seq_one_letter_code
_entity_poly.pdbx_strand_id
1 'polypeptide(L)'
;MTDSRYRLTKQEEIHLDGNANNAEVQIMRSDKQLQRRKRCNTSVLVFVIILLALTCIALVALLAIEKMHKNDVTRSSAYETYPNTSGNATLPCASVQCVLASSNILQTVDQNVDPCEDFFLHACGGWIKNNPIPPNEPLWNQVLVLKTQNDQLLKTLLGDDKIRERYKTNDAVQKAFLYYDSCTNHESIEHAKGSPLLDVMERYGSWNITNKTWTSNSWDFTKTLVHMHKDLKLSPLFTLQVKPDHMESSRYIIMVL
;
A
#
# COMPACT_ATOMS: atom_id res chain seq x y z
N MET A 1 11.44 13.45 -18.17
CA MET A 1 11.50 13.68 -16.71
C MET A 1 12.88 13.27 -16.21
N THR A 2 13.91 14.09 -16.42
CA THR A 2 15.29 13.82 -15.99
C THR A 2 16.03 15.16 -15.78
N ASP A 3 15.41 16.07 -15.03
CA ASP A 3 16.11 17.27 -14.55
C ASP A 3 16.70 16.93 -13.16
N SER A 4 18.02 16.97 -13.06
CA SER A 4 18.78 16.58 -11.87
C SER A 4 18.46 17.44 -10.64
N ARG A 5 17.85 18.62 -10.82
CA ARG A 5 17.45 19.53 -9.74
C ARG A 5 16.23 19.04 -8.95
N TYR A 6 15.48 18.08 -9.47
CA TYR A 6 14.30 17.51 -8.82
C TYR A 6 14.52 16.06 -8.35
N ARG A 7 15.77 15.61 -8.31
CA ARG A 7 16.11 14.27 -7.82
C ARG A 7 16.07 14.27 -6.29
N LEU A 8 15.35 13.32 -5.71
CA LEU A 8 15.37 13.06 -4.27
C LEU A 8 16.81 12.81 -3.82
N THR A 9 17.15 13.28 -2.63
CA THR A 9 18.42 13.01 -1.98
C THR A 9 18.46 11.56 -1.49
N LYS A 10 19.66 10.99 -1.38
CA LYS A 10 19.87 9.61 -0.91
C LYS A 10 19.24 9.31 0.45
N GLN A 11 19.02 10.34 1.28
CA GLN A 11 18.40 10.23 2.60
C GLN A 11 16.86 10.16 2.52
N GLU A 12 16.26 10.73 1.49
CA GLU A 12 14.83 10.57 1.15
C GLU A 12 14.57 9.22 0.47
N GLU A 13 15.55 8.67 -0.28
CA GLU A 13 15.48 7.31 -0.84
C GLU A 13 15.54 6.22 0.25
N ILE A 14 16.37 6.37 1.28
CA ILE A 14 16.50 5.39 2.38
C ILE A 14 15.19 5.23 3.18
N HIS A 15 14.36 6.28 3.23
CA HIS A 15 13.08 6.21 3.93
C HIS A 15 12.03 5.35 3.18
N LEU A 16 12.26 5.02 1.90
CA LEU A 16 11.36 4.22 1.07
C LEU A 16 11.56 2.71 1.26
N ASP A 17 12.80 2.26 1.47
CA ASP A 17 13.12 0.82 1.58
C ASP A 17 12.89 0.25 2.99
N GLY A 18 12.74 1.12 4.00
CA GLY A 18 12.88 0.72 5.41
C GLY A 18 11.63 0.27 6.16
N ASN A 19 10.42 0.37 5.59
CA ASN A 19 9.20 0.28 6.42
C ASN A 19 8.09 -0.68 5.93
N ALA A 20 8.38 -1.54 4.96
CA ALA A 20 7.35 -2.44 4.41
C ALA A 20 7.00 -3.65 5.31
N ASN A 21 7.76 -3.95 6.37
CA ASN A 21 7.63 -5.24 7.06
C ASN A 21 7.29 -5.23 8.56
N ASN A 22 7.21 -4.10 9.26
CA ASN A 22 6.95 -4.11 10.70
C ASN A 22 5.91 -3.06 11.12
N ALA A 23 4.63 -3.36 10.91
CA ALA A 23 3.55 -2.78 11.70
C ALA A 23 3.15 -3.79 12.79
N GLU A 24 3.98 -3.94 13.82
CA GLU A 24 3.54 -4.59 15.06
C GLU A 24 2.51 -3.69 15.74
N VAL A 25 1.27 -4.16 15.76
CA VAL A 25 0.20 -3.62 16.59
C VAL A 25 0.60 -3.82 18.06
N GLN A 26 1.04 -2.76 18.73
CA GLN A 26 1.27 -2.79 20.17
C GLN A 26 -0.07 -2.86 20.91
N ILE A 27 -0.49 -4.07 21.24
CA ILE A 27 -1.55 -4.32 22.22
C ILE A 27 -0.89 -4.22 23.61
N MET A 28 -1.08 -3.10 24.31
CA MET A 28 -0.73 -3.00 25.72
C MET A 28 -1.64 -3.91 26.56
N ARG A 29 -1.11 -5.07 26.96
CA ARG A 29 -1.71 -5.93 27.98
C ARG A 29 -1.05 -5.63 29.33
N SER A 30 -1.85 -5.17 30.28
CA SER A 30 -1.43 -4.91 31.66
C SER A 30 -1.38 -6.24 32.42
N ASP A 31 -0.20 -6.67 32.86
CA ASP A 31 -0.05 -7.79 33.79
C ASP A 31 0.80 -7.37 35.01
N LYS A 32 0.12 -7.00 36.10
CA LYS A 32 0.72 -6.95 37.44
C LYS A 32 0.80 -8.38 37.98
N GLN A 33 1.99 -8.97 37.95
CA GLN A 33 2.26 -10.25 38.62
C GLN A 33 2.89 -10.02 40.00
N LEU A 34 2.10 -10.37 41.00
CA LEU A 34 2.37 -10.37 42.43
C LEU A 34 3.44 -11.43 42.77
N GLN A 35 4.63 -11.00 43.18
CA GLN A 35 5.66 -11.88 43.73
C GLN A 35 5.20 -12.49 45.06
N ARG A 36 4.96 -13.81 45.09
CA ARG A 36 4.84 -14.58 46.33
C ARG A 36 5.80 -15.77 46.31
N ARG A 37 6.82 -15.69 47.17
CA ARG A 37 7.81 -16.74 47.45
C ARG A 37 7.13 -18.10 47.71
N LYS A 38 7.58 -19.15 47.01
CA LYS A 38 7.53 -20.53 47.51
C LYS A 38 8.90 -21.18 47.32
N ARG A 39 9.53 -21.49 48.45
CA ARG A 39 10.76 -22.28 48.54
C ARG A 39 10.33 -23.71 48.90
N CYS A 40 10.31 -24.60 47.92
CA CYS A 40 10.23 -26.05 48.13
C CYS A 40 10.65 -26.76 46.85
N ASN A 41 11.65 -27.64 46.94
CA ASN A 41 12.12 -28.59 45.91
C ASN A 41 12.69 -28.06 44.59
N THR A 42 13.56 -27.03 44.62
CA THR A 42 14.35 -26.62 43.45
C THR A 42 15.25 -27.71 42.89
N SER A 43 15.77 -28.63 43.71
CA SER A 43 16.70 -29.66 43.23
C SER A 43 15.99 -30.71 42.35
N VAL A 44 14.83 -31.21 42.77
CA VAL A 44 14.04 -32.17 41.98
C VAL A 44 13.48 -31.53 40.71
N LEU A 45 13.02 -30.27 40.79
CA LEU A 45 12.55 -29.53 39.63
C LEU A 45 13.65 -29.34 38.58
N VAL A 46 14.88 -29.02 39.02
CA VAL A 46 16.04 -28.89 38.13
C VAL A 46 16.39 -30.22 37.48
N PHE A 47 16.36 -31.34 38.23
CA PHE A 47 16.58 -32.67 37.64
C PHE A 47 15.50 -33.05 36.61
N VAL A 48 14.23 -32.75 36.87
CA VAL A 48 13.13 -32.98 35.91
C VAL A 48 13.28 -32.09 34.68
N ILE A 49 13.68 -30.82 34.83
CA ILE A 49 13.94 -29.91 33.71
C ILE A 49 15.13 -30.40 32.87
N ILE A 50 16.20 -30.88 33.50
CA ILE A 50 17.37 -31.42 32.78
C ILE A 50 16.98 -32.70 32.02
N LEU A 51 16.23 -33.61 32.65
CA LEU A 51 15.74 -34.81 31.98
C LEU A 51 14.82 -34.47 30.80
N LEU A 52 13.88 -33.53 30.98
CA LEU A 52 13.02 -33.05 29.90
C LEU A 52 13.83 -32.40 28.77
N ALA A 53 14.84 -31.59 29.09
CA ALA A 53 15.72 -30.97 28.10
C ALA A 53 16.51 -32.02 27.31
N LEU A 54 17.07 -33.04 27.98
CA LEU A 54 17.77 -34.15 27.34
C LEU A 54 16.84 -34.96 26.44
N THR A 55 15.61 -35.23 26.88
CA THR A 55 14.62 -35.93 26.04
C THR A 55 14.20 -35.10 24.82
N CYS A 56 14.03 -33.78 24.96
CA CYS A 56 13.77 -32.88 23.85
C CYS A 56 14.94 -32.85 22.86
N ILE A 57 16.18 -32.79 23.34
CA ILE A 57 17.37 -32.83 22.48
C ILE A 57 17.44 -34.16 21.72
N ALA A 58 17.17 -35.29 22.39
CA ALA A 58 17.14 -36.59 21.74
C ALA A 58 16.04 -36.71 20.68
N LEU A 59 14.84 -36.18 20.95
CA LEU A 59 13.74 -36.13 19.98
C LEU A 59 14.06 -35.25 18.77
N VAL A 60 14.67 -34.08 18.99
CA VAL A 60 15.12 -33.20 17.89
C VAL A 60 16.20 -33.90 17.06
N ALA A 61 17.14 -34.61 17.68
CA ALA A 61 18.15 -35.37 16.97
C ALA A 61 17.55 -36.53 16.15
N LEU A 62 16.58 -37.26 16.70
CA LEU A 62 15.88 -38.33 15.99
C LEU A 62 15.07 -37.79 14.80
N LEU A 63 14.35 -36.68 14.98
CA LEU A 63 13.64 -36.01 13.89
C LEU A 63 14.59 -35.45 12.82
N ALA A 64 15.78 -34.98 13.22
CA ALA A 64 16.80 -34.54 12.29
C ALA A 64 17.39 -35.71 11.48
N ILE A 65 17.64 -36.86 12.12
CA ILE A 65 18.10 -38.09 11.46
C ILE A 65 17.03 -38.59 10.48
N GLU A 66 15.76 -38.57 10.85
CA GLU A 66 14.65 -38.96 9.97
C GLU A 66 14.50 -38.01 8.76
N LYS A 67 14.69 -36.69 8.96
CA LYS A 67 14.76 -35.71 7.87
C LYS A 67 15.98 -35.92 6.97
N MET A 68 17.14 -36.28 7.52
CA MET A 68 18.33 -36.59 6.72
C MET A 68 18.12 -37.86 5.88
N HIS A 69 17.46 -38.89 6.41
CA HIS A 69 17.13 -40.12 5.68
C HIS A 69 16.06 -39.89 4.60
N LYS A 70 15.05 -39.05 4.85
CA LYS A 70 14.09 -38.63 3.81
C LYS A 70 14.74 -37.76 2.73
N ASN A 71 15.69 -36.91 3.09
CA ASN A 71 16.44 -36.11 2.11
C ASN A 71 17.31 -37.00 1.19
N ASP A 72 17.87 -38.10 1.69
CA ASP A 72 18.68 -39.01 0.87
C ASP A 72 17.84 -39.83 -0.12
N VAL A 73 16.64 -40.26 0.29
CA VAL A 73 15.68 -40.97 -0.59
C VAL A 73 15.01 -40.02 -1.60
N THR A 74 14.72 -38.76 -1.22
CA THR A 74 14.10 -37.78 -2.12
C THR A 74 15.11 -37.18 -3.11
N ARG A 75 16.41 -37.15 -2.76
CA ARG A 75 17.48 -36.71 -3.69
C ARG A 75 17.74 -37.72 -4.82
N SER A 76 17.32 -38.98 -4.66
CA SER A 76 17.48 -40.02 -5.69
C SER A 76 16.37 -39.98 -6.76
N SER A 77 15.24 -39.31 -6.53
CA SER A 77 14.09 -39.31 -7.46
C SER A 77 13.81 -37.99 -8.20
N ALA A 78 14.69 -36.99 -8.10
CA ALA A 78 14.56 -35.70 -8.81
C ALA A 78 15.75 -35.36 -9.71
N TYR A 79 16.46 -36.38 -10.24
CA TYR A 79 17.29 -36.21 -11.43
C TYR A 79 16.42 -36.51 -12.65
N GLU A 80 15.60 -35.54 -13.07
CA GLU A 80 15.20 -35.48 -14.47
C GLU A 80 16.49 -35.40 -15.30
N THR A 81 16.70 -36.44 -16.08
CA THR A 81 17.82 -36.55 -17.01
C THR A 81 17.62 -35.53 -18.12
N TYR A 82 18.14 -34.32 -17.93
CA TYR A 82 18.40 -33.42 -19.04
C TYR A 82 19.48 -34.06 -19.92
N PRO A 83 19.27 -34.19 -21.24
CA PRO A 83 20.30 -34.70 -22.13
C PRO A 83 21.53 -33.82 -22.04
N ASN A 84 22.68 -34.46 -21.82
CA ASN A 84 24.00 -33.84 -21.75
C ASN A 84 24.25 -32.95 -22.97
N THR A 85 23.93 -31.68 -22.83
CA THR A 85 24.47 -30.64 -23.69
C THR A 85 25.60 -30.02 -22.90
N SER A 86 26.81 -30.20 -23.40
CA SER A 86 27.99 -29.47 -22.98
C SER A 86 27.75 -27.97 -23.17
N GLY A 87 27.13 -27.33 -22.17
CA GLY A 87 26.90 -25.90 -22.12
C GLY A 87 27.49 -25.37 -20.81
N ASN A 88 28.34 -24.36 -20.91
CA ASN A 88 28.88 -23.62 -19.77
C ASN A 88 27.75 -23.32 -18.78
N ALA A 89 27.72 -23.99 -17.63
CA ALA A 89 26.78 -23.69 -16.57
C ALA A 89 27.05 -22.27 -16.09
N THR A 90 26.23 -21.32 -16.53
CA THR A 90 26.28 -19.93 -16.09
C THR A 90 25.95 -19.91 -14.60
N LEU A 91 26.88 -19.39 -13.79
CA LEU A 91 26.60 -19.22 -12.36
C LEU A 91 25.37 -18.32 -12.17
N PRO A 92 24.50 -18.64 -11.19
CA PRO A 92 23.39 -17.77 -10.82
C PRO A 92 23.89 -16.38 -10.40
N CYS A 93 23.10 -15.35 -10.70
CA CYS A 93 23.40 -13.99 -10.26
C CYS A 93 23.38 -13.91 -8.72
N ALA A 94 24.47 -13.41 -8.13
CA ALA A 94 24.62 -13.25 -6.67
C ALA A 94 24.70 -11.78 -6.24
N SER A 95 24.34 -10.83 -7.11
CA SER A 95 24.25 -9.42 -6.71
C SER A 95 23.14 -9.23 -5.68
N VAL A 96 23.27 -8.19 -4.84
CA VAL A 96 22.25 -7.86 -3.83
C VAL A 96 20.87 -7.69 -4.49
N GLN A 97 20.82 -7.06 -5.65
CA GLN A 97 19.57 -6.84 -6.39
C GLN A 97 18.94 -8.17 -6.84
N CYS A 98 19.74 -9.14 -7.31
CA CYS A 98 19.24 -10.46 -7.70
C CYS A 98 18.72 -11.25 -6.50
N VAL A 99 19.42 -11.18 -5.36
CA VAL A 99 19.00 -11.87 -4.13
C VAL A 99 17.69 -11.28 -3.59
N LEU A 100 17.55 -9.94 -3.58
CA LEU A 100 16.31 -9.29 -3.15
C LEU A 100 15.14 -9.59 -4.09
N ALA A 101 15.36 -9.49 -5.41
CA ALA A 101 14.33 -9.76 -6.39
C ALA A 101 13.85 -11.22 -6.32
N SER A 102 14.77 -12.19 -6.25
CA SER A 102 14.42 -13.60 -6.13
C SER A 102 13.69 -13.91 -4.82
N SER A 103 14.12 -13.31 -3.69
CA SER A 103 13.39 -13.43 -2.42
C SER A 103 11.96 -12.90 -2.53
N ASN A 104 11.76 -11.72 -3.13
CA ASN A 104 10.42 -11.15 -3.29
C ASN A 104 9.53 -12.04 -4.18
N ILE A 105 10.07 -12.60 -5.27
CA ILE A 105 9.33 -13.54 -6.13
C ILE A 105 8.90 -14.78 -5.32
N LEU A 106 9.82 -15.37 -4.55
CA LEU A 106 9.53 -16.57 -3.76
C LEU A 106 8.48 -16.34 -2.68
N GLN A 107 8.33 -15.12 -2.16
CA GLN A 107 7.25 -14.77 -1.23
C GLN A 107 5.87 -14.68 -1.89
N THR A 108 5.83 -14.44 -3.21
CA THR A 108 4.58 -14.31 -3.97
C THR A 108 4.07 -15.64 -4.52
N VAL A 109 4.98 -16.56 -4.84
CA VAL A 109 4.69 -17.84 -5.47
C VAL A 109 4.13 -18.85 -4.47
N ASP A 110 3.07 -19.56 -4.87
CA ASP A 110 2.57 -20.76 -4.20
C ASP A 110 3.02 -22.02 -4.96
N GLN A 111 4.09 -22.66 -4.47
CA GLN A 111 4.67 -23.86 -5.09
C GLN A 111 3.77 -25.10 -5.02
N ASN A 112 2.65 -25.05 -4.29
CA ASN A 112 1.70 -26.16 -4.21
C ASN A 112 0.67 -26.15 -5.35
N VAL A 113 0.63 -25.08 -6.14
CA VAL A 113 -0.27 -24.96 -7.29
C VAL A 113 0.53 -25.27 -8.55
N ASP A 114 0.01 -26.14 -9.41
CA ASP A 114 0.62 -26.42 -10.71
C ASP A 114 0.48 -25.18 -11.62
N PRO A 115 1.59 -24.60 -12.11
CA PRO A 115 1.54 -23.44 -13.01
C PRO A 115 0.82 -23.73 -14.34
N CYS A 116 0.75 -24.99 -14.78
CA CYS A 116 0.03 -25.38 -16.00
C CYS A 116 -1.50 -25.41 -15.81
N GLU A 117 -1.97 -25.54 -14.57
CA GLU A 117 -3.40 -25.58 -14.24
C GLU A 117 -3.92 -24.19 -13.83
N ASP A 118 -3.21 -23.49 -12.95
CA ASP A 118 -3.56 -22.12 -12.53
C ASP A 118 -2.29 -21.29 -12.27
N PHE A 119 -1.80 -20.65 -13.33
CA PHE A 119 -0.62 -19.79 -13.25
C PHE A 119 -0.83 -18.58 -12.32
N PHE A 120 -2.06 -18.09 -12.17
CA PHE A 120 -2.34 -16.95 -11.29
C PHE A 120 -2.16 -17.35 -9.83
N LEU A 121 -2.76 -18.44 -9.38
CA LEU A 121 -2.57 -18.92 -8.01
C LEU A 121 -1.14 -19.44 -7.77
N HIS A 122 -0.50 -20.05 -8.77
CA HIS A 122 0.92 -20.39 -8.67
C HIS A 122 1.78 -19.13 -8.46
N ALA A 123 1.61 -18.09 -9.27
CA ALA A 123 2.48 -16.92 -9.21
C ALA A 123 2.13 -15.95 -8.05
N CYS A 124 0.86 -15.88 -7.64
CA CYS A 124 0.36 -14.87 -6.70
C CYS A 124 -0.24 -15.44 -5.41
N GLY A 125 -0.46 -16.77 -5.32
CA GLY A 125 -1.14 -17.40 -4.18
C GLY A 125 -0.43 -17.17 -2.85
N GLY A 126 0.90 -17.11 -2.84
CA GLY A 126 1.68 -16.72 -1.67
C GLY A 126 1.43 -15.27 -1.25
N TRP A 127 1.37 -14.35 -2.23
CA TRP A 127 1.07 -12.95 -1.96
C TRP A 127 -0.32 -12.77 -1.35
N ILE A 128 -1.35 -13.42 -1.91
CA ILE A 128 -2.74 -13.35 -1.43
C ILE A 128 -2.84 -13.82 0.02
N LYS A 129 -2.17 -14.92 0.38
CA LYS A 129 -2.14 -15.44 1.77
C LYS A 129 -1.50 -14.46 2.75
N ASN A 130 -0.47 -13.75 2.32
CA ASN A 130 0.31 -12.84 3.18
C ASN A 130 -0.22 -11.40 3.21
N ASN A 131 -1.12 -11.03 2.30
CA ASN A 131 -1.61 -9.65 2.14
C ASN A 131 -3.14 -9.61 2.15
N PRO A 132 -3.78 -9.86 3.32
CA PRO A 132 -5.22 -9.70 3.44
C PRO A 132 -5.63 -8.25 3.16
N ILE A 133 -6.85 -8.08 2.67
CA ILE A 133 -7.40 -6.75 2.37
C ILE A 133 -7.51 -5.95 3.68
N PRO A 134 -6.86 -4.76 3.79
CA PRO A 134 -6.99 -3.91 4.96
C PRO A 134 -8.45 -3.49 5.21
N PRO A 135 -8.88 -3.26 6.47
CA PRO A 135 -10.28 -2.96 6.79
C PRO A 135 -10.85 -1.70 6.12
N ASN A 136 -9.98 -0.76 5.76
CA ASN A 136 -10.32 0.52 5.14
C ASN A 136 -10.21 0.50 3.61
N GLU A 137 -9.92 -0.66 3.00
CA GLU A 137 -9.71 -0.79 1.57
C GLU A 137 -10.72 -1.77 0.96
N PRO A 138 -11.32 -1.46 -0.21
CA PRO A 138 -12.24 -2.37 -0.88
C PRO A 138 -11.52 -3.49 -1.64
N LEU A 139 -10.23 -3.30 -1.95
CA LEU A 139 -9.38 -4.27 -2.66
C LEU A 139 -7.92 -4.04 -2.27
N TRP A 140 -7.08 -5.06 -2.44
CA TRP A 140 -5.65 -4.96 -2.14
C TRP A 140 -4.83 -5.70 -3.17
N ASN A 141 -3.84 -5.03 -3.75
CA ASN A 141 -2.92 -5.58 -4.75
C ASN A 141 -1.57 -4.84 -4.69
N GLN A 142 -0.57 -5.29 -5.45
CA GLN A 142 0.76 -4.68 -5.41
C GLN A 142 0.78 -3.21 -5.84
N VAL A 143 -0.10 -2.81 -6.77
CA VAL A 143 -0.21 -1.40 -7.22
C VAL A 143 -0.72 -0.51 -6.09
N LEU A 144 -1.69 -0.98 -5.31
CA LEU A 144 -2.17 -0.26 -4.14
C LEU A 144 -1.14 -0.19 -3.03
N VAL A 145 -0.37 -1.26 -2.79
CA VAL A 145 0.76 -1.22 -1.83
C VAL A 145 1.74 -0.11 -2.22
N LEU A 146 2.15 -0.07 -3.49
CA LEU A 146 3.05 0.98 -4.00
C LEU A 146 2.42 2.37 -3.90
N LYS A 147 1.13 2.50 -4.19
CA LYS A 147 0.40 3.76 -4.03
C LYS A 147 0.42 4.22 -2.56
N THR A 148 0.14 3.34 -1.60
CA THR A 148 0.16 3.66 -0.18
C THR A 148 1.56 4.08 0.28
N GLN A 149 2.61 3.42 -0.20
CA GLN A 149 3.99 3.82 0.08
C GLN A 149 4.30 5.22 -0.48
N ASN A 150 3.89 5.49 -1.71
CA ASN A 150 4.03 6.82 -2.33
C ASN A 150 3.24 7.90 -1.59
N ASP A 151 2.01 7.60 -1.18
CA ASP A 151 1.17 8.54 -0.43
C ASP A 151 1.81 8.87 0.94
N GLN A 152 2.42 7.87 1.60
CA GLN A 152 3.15 8.07 2.85
C GLN A 152 4.44 8.89 2.65
N LEU A 153 5.15 8.67 1.55
CA LEU A 153 6.29 9.51 1.16
C LEU A 153 5.82 10.95 0.94
N LEU A 154 4.79 11.16 0.11
CA LEU A 154 4.25 12.49 -0.17
C LEU A 154 3.83 13.20 1.11
N LYS A 155 3.16 12.51 2.04
CA LYS A 155 2.81 13.05 3.36
C LYS A 155 4.04 13.53 4.13
N THR A 156 5.10 12.73 4.14
CA THR A 156 6.38 13.09 4.77
C THR A 156 6.98 14.33 4.10
N LEU A 157 7.07 14.34 2.77
CA LEU A 157 7.68 15.45 2.02
C LEU A 157 6.90 16.76 2.16
N LEU A 158 5.56 16.71 2.20
CA LEU A 158 4.69 17.88 2.34
C LEU A 158 4.72 18.49 3.75
N GLY A 159 5.03 17.66 4.76
CA GLY A 159 5.14 18.06 6.16
C GLY A 159 6.57 18.35 6.66
N ASP A 160 7.60 18.14 5.84
CA ASP A 160 8.99 18.36 6.25
C ASP A 160 9.39 19.84 6.12
N ASP A 161 9.77 20.46 7.25
CA ASP A 161 10.15 21.88 7.31
C ASP A 161 11.39 22.23 6.48
N LYS A 162 12.36 21.32 6.36
CA LYS A 162 13.58 21.56 5.57
C LYS A 162 13.26 21.56 4.08
N ILE A 163 12.38 20.66 3.64
CA ILE A 163 11.90 20.64 2.26
C ILE A 163 11.09 21.89 1.96
N ARG A 164 10.20 22.30 2.88
CA ARG A 164 9.43 23.53 2.75
C ARG A 164 10.32 24.75 2.59
N GLU A 165 11.35 24.89 3.43
CA GLU A 165 12.30 26.01 3.34
C GLU A 165 13.11 25.96 2.03
N ARG A 166 13.52 24.76 1.59
CA ARG A 166 14.23 24.58 0.30
C ARG A 166 13.41 25.10 -0.88
N TYR A 167 12.09 24.88 -0.87
CA TYR A 167 11.18 25.26 -1.97
C TYR A 167 10.39 26.55 -1.70
N LYS A 168 10.82 27.38 -0.74
CA LYS A 168 10.14 28.60 -0.33
C LYS A 168 9.87 29.60 -1.46
N THR A 169 10.78 29.68 -2.44
CA THR A 169 10.68 30.61 -3.57
C THR A 169 9.96 30.02 -4.78
N ASN A 170 9.55 28.75 -4.74
CA ASN A 170 8.84 28.08 -5.83
C ASN A 170 7.32 28.18 -5.62
N ASP A 171 6.66 29.09 -6.34
CA ASP A 171 5.21 29.35 -6.23
C ASP A 171 4.34 28.09 -6.42
N ALA A 172 4.68 27.23 -7.39
CA ALA A 172 3.90 26.02 -7.65
C ALA A 172 3.97 25.03 -6.48
N VAL A 173 5.15 24.86 -5.89
CA VAL A 173 5.34 23.97 -4.73
C VAL A 173 4.72 24.58 -3.47
N GLN A 174 4.81 25.90 -3.29
CA GLN A 174 4.14 26.59 -2.19
C GLN A 174 2.61 26.40 -2.22
N LYS A 175 1.99 26.47 -3.41
CA LYS A 175 0.55 26.17 -3.56
C LYS A 175 0.21 24.74 -3.16
N ALA A 176 1.07 23.76 -3.46
CA ALA A 176 0.87 22.38 -3.02
C ALA A 176 0.94 22.24 -1.49
N PHE A 177 1.89 22.92 -0.83
CA PHE A 177 1.97 22.94 0.64
C PHE A 177 0.74 23.59 1.28
N LEU A 178 0.32 24.76 0.78
CA LEU A 178 -0.87 25.44 1.29
C LEU A 178 -2.14 24.61 1.10
N TYR A 179 -2.25 23.90 -0.03
CA TYR A 179 -3.37 23.00 -0.30
C TYR A 179 -3.36 21.78 0.63
N TYR A 180 -2.18 21.23 0.93
CA TYR A 180 -2.05 20.15 1.91
C TYR A 180 -2.42 20.60 3.33
N ASP A 181 -1.98 21.79 3.74
CA ASP A 181 -2.30 22.35 5.06
C ASP A 181 -3.80 22.64 5.21
N SER A 182 -4.46 23.15 4.16
CA SER A 182 -5.90 23.39 4.18
C SER A 182 -6.70 22.08 4.28
N CYS A 183 -6.24 21.01 3.64
CA CYS A 183 -6.88 19.70 3.68
C CYS A 183 -6.67 18.97 5.01
N THR A 184 -5.54 19.20 5.69
CA THR A 184 -5.17 18.48 6.92
C THR A 184 -5.53 19.22 8.21
N ASN A 185 -5.94 20.48 8.11
CA ASN A 185 -6.47 21.26 9.23
C ASN A 185 -7.92 20.87 9.56
N HIS A 186 -8.07 19.73 10.24
CA HIS A 186 -9.37 19.19 10.64
C HIS A 186 -10.13 20.13 11.58
N GLU A 187 -9.45 20.90 12.43
CA GLU A 187 -10.09 21.86 13.34
C GLU A 187 -10.87 22.94 12.56
N SER A 188 -10.23 23.54 11.55
CA SER A 188 -10.87 24.54 10.69
C SER A 188 -12.05 23.94 9.90
N ILE A 189 -11.89 22.72 9.39
CA ILE A 189 -12.93 21.99 8.64
C ILE A 189 -14.15 21.72 9.54
N GLU A 190 -13.93 21.16 10.73
CA GLU A 190 -15.00 20.84 11.70
C GLU A 190 -15.68 22.10 12.25
N HIS A 191 -14.93 23.20 12.40
CA HIS A 191 -15.50 24.50 12.78
C HIS A 191 -16.41 25.06 11.66
N ALA A 192 -16.00 24.95 10.40
CA ALA A 192 -16.77 25.46 9.26
C ALA A 192 -18.06 24.65 8.99
N LYS A 193 -18.07 23.35 9.33
CA LYS A 193 -19.19 22.42 9.14
C LYS A 193 -19.70 22.45 7.68
N GLY A 194 -21.01 22.34 7.47
CA GLY A 194 -21.63 22.39 6.15
C GLY A 194 -21.78 23.79 5.54
N SER A 195 -21.37 24.87 6.24
CA SER A 195 -21.59 26.24 5.77
C SER A 195 -21.00 26.51 4.38
N PRO A 196 -19.73 26.12 4.07
CA PRO A 196 -19.17 26.34 2.74
C PRO A 196 -19.99 25.68 1.61
N LEU A 197 -20.59 24.51 1.88
CA LEU A 197 -21.45 23.84 0.91
C LEU A 197 -22.77 24.58 0.73
N LEU A 198 -23.39 25.06 1.82
CA LEU A 198 -24.64 25.83 1.75
C LEU A 198 -24.47 27.13 0.95
N ASP A 199 -23.34 27.82 1.11
CA ASP A 199 -23.01 29.04 0.35
C ASP A 199 -22.91 28.76 -1.16
N VAL A 200 -22.28 27.63 -1.53
CA VAL A 200 -22.19 27.18 -2.93
C VAL A 200 -23.60 26.86 -3.46
N MET A 201 -24.41 26.15 -2.68
CA MET A 201 -25.77 25.78 -3.10
C MET A 201 -26.67 27.00 -3.29
N GLU A 202 -26.60 27.99 -2.40
CA GLU A 202 -27.34 29.25 -2.52
C GLU A 202 -26.91 30.03 -3.77
N ARG A 203 -25.61 30.06 -4.06
CA ARG A 203 -25.06 30.79 -5.22
C ARG A 203 -25.50 30.23 -6.58
N TYR A 204 -25.61 28.91 -6.72
CA TYR A 204 -25.71 28.28 -8.04
C TYR A 204 -27.09 27.76 -8.43
N GLY A 205 -28.08 27.77 -7.52
CA GLY A 205 -29.45 27.45 -7.91
C GLY A 205 -30.43 27.30 -6.76
N SER A 206 -29.96 27.10 -5.53
CA SER A 206 -30.80 26.71 -4.40
C SER A 206 -31.67 25.48 -4.74
N TRP A 207 -32.49 25.02 -3.80
CA TRP A 207 -33.41 23.90 -4.02
C TRP A 207 -34.51 23.91 -2.96
N ASN A 208 -35.59 23.16 -3.18
CA ASN A 208 -36.74 23.15 -2.27
C ASN A 208 -36.46 22.50 -0.90
N ILE A 209 -35.39 21.70 -0.76
CA ILE A 209 -35.11 20.95 0.47
C ILE A 209 -34.59 21.88 1.56
N THR A 210 -33.61 22.75 1.25
CA THR A 210 -33.04 23.68 2.25
C THR A 210 -33.62 25.07 2.16
N ASN A 211 -34.24 25.46 1.03
CA ASN A 211 -34.83 26.78 0.86
C ASN A 211 -36.36 26.69 0.71
N LYS A 212 -37.06 27.05 1.80
CA LYS A 212 -38.53 27.02 1.85
C LYS A 212 -39.20 28.07 0.96
N THR A 213 -38.48 29.12 0.55
CA THR A 213 -39.01 30.16 -0.35
C THR A 213 -38.75 29.83 -1.81
N TRP A 214 -38.10 28.69 -2.09
CA TRP A 214 -37.84 28.24 -3.45
C TRP A 214 -39.15 27.98 -4.20
N THR A 215 -39.23 28.48 -5.43
CA THR A 215 -40.32 28.20 -6.37
C THR A 215 -39.78 27.82 -7.73
N SER A 216 -40.57 27.11 -8.54
CA SER A 216 -40.19 26.78 -9.92
C SER A 216 -39.91 28.02 -10.76
N ASN A 217 -40.55 29.15 -10.48
CA ASN A 217 -40.39 30.39 -11.23
C ASN A 217 -39.11 31.15 -10.85
N SER A 218 -38.61 30.96 -9.63
CA SER A 218 -37.36 31.57 -9.18
C SER A 218 -36.11 30.81 -9.67
N TRP A 219 -36.29 29.68 -10.36
CA TRP A 219 -35.21 28.79 -10.75
C TRP A 219 -35.05 28.70 -12.27
N ASP A 220 -33.85 29.02 -12.76
CA ASP A 220 -33.49 28.91 -14.17
C ASP A 220 -32.63 27.66 -14.38
N PHE A 221 -33.28 26.61 -14.90
CA PHE A 221 -32.63 25.34 -15.19
C PHE A 221 -31.42 25.50 -16.10
N THR A 222 -31.54 26.23 -17.21
CA THR A 222 -30.48 26.36 -18.20
C THR A 222 -29.28 27.09 -17.61
N LYS A 223 -29.52 28.19 -16.90
CA LYS A 223 -28.46 28.94 -16.23
C LYS A 223 -27.76 28.12 -15.14
N THR A 224 -28.53 27.43 -14.29
CA THR A 224 -27.97 26.55 -13.26
C THR A 224 -27.14 25.42 -13.89
N LEU A 225 -27.64 24.79 -14.95
CA LEU A 225 -26.92 23.75 -15.69
C LEU A 225 -25.58 24.26 -16.25
N VAL A 226 -25.59 25.45 -16.86
CA VAL A 226 -24.35 26.09 -17.37
C VAL A 226 -23.36 26.36 -16.25
N HIS A 227 -23.80 26.88 -15.10
CA HIS A 227 -22.92 27.12 -13.96
C HIS A 227 -22.33 25.82 -13.38
N MET A 228 -23.15 24.77 -13.25
CA MET A 228 -22.67 23.47 -12.78
C MET A 228 -21.57 22.91 -13.68
N HIS A 229 -21.77 22.98 -15.00
CA HIS A 229 -20.78 22.55 -15.99
C HIS A 229 -19.52 23.42 -15.99
N LYS A 230 -19.68 24.74 -16.03
CA LYS A 230 -18.57 25.67 -16.24
C LYS A 230 -17.75 25.90 -14.98
N ASP A 231 -18.42 26.22 -13.88
CA ASP A 231 -17.80 26.75 -12.67
C ASP A 231 -17.50 25.64 -11.66
N LEU A 232 -18.42 24.66 -11.51
CA LEU A 232 -18.26 23.54 -10.58
C LEU A 232 -17.64 22.29 -11.21
N LYS A 233 -17.49 22.25 -12.54
CA LYS A 233 -17.01 21.08 -13.30
C LYS A 233 -17.83 19.81 -13.03
N LEU A 234 -19.12 19.99 -12.73
CA LEU A 234 -20.09 18.91 -12.59
C LEU A 234 -20.77 18.66 -13.92
N SER A 235 -21.13 17.41 -14.22
CA SER A 235 -21.77 17.03 -15.48
C SER A 235 -23.10 16.32 -15.25
N PRO A 236 -24.11 17.01 -14.69
CA PRO A 236 -25.45 16.45 -14.62
C PRO A 236 -26.03 16.32 -16.05
N LEU A 237 -26.79 15.23 -16.25
CA LEU A 237 -27.47 14.85 -17.50
C LEU A 237 -26.58 14.39 -18.65
N PHE A 238 -25.59 15.20 -19.02
CA PHE A 238 -24.63 14.90 -20.09
C PHE A 238 -23.27 15.45 -19.69
N THR A 239 -22.20 14.97 -20.34
CA THR A 239 -20.83 15.44 -20.10
C THR A 239 -20.40 16.37 -21.23
N LEU A 240 -19.89 17.55 -20.87
CA LEU A 240 -19.26 18.46 -21.82
C LEU A 240 -17.75 18.39 -21.68
N GLN A 241 -17.05 18.08 -22.76
CA GLN A 241 -15.58 18.05 -22.77
C GLN A 241 -15.04 18.76 -24.00
N VAL A 242 -13.86 19.35 -23.84
CA VAL A 242 -13.04 19.82 -24.96
C VAL A 242 -11.95 18.78 -25.18
N LYS A 243 -11.99 18.09 -26.33
CA LYS A 243 -11.08 17.00 -26.68
C LYS A 243 -10.47 17.25 -28.05
N PRO A 244 -9.27 16.71 -28.34
CA PRO A 244 -8.73 16.71 -29.69
C PRO A 244 -9.71 16.09 -30.68
N ASP A 245 -9.84 16.67 -31.87
CA ASP A 245 -10.64 16.09 -32.95
C ASP A 245 -10.02 14.76 -33.39
N HIS A 246 -10.84 13.71 -33.47
CA HIS A 246 -10.40 12.38 -33.89
C HIS A 246 -9.95 12.34 -35.36
N MET A 247 -10.44 13.28 -36.17
CA MET A 247 -10.08 13.40 -37.59
C MET A 247 -8.91 14.37 -37.81
N GLU A 248 -8.69 15.32 -36.90
CA GLU A 248 -7.61 16.32 -36.99
C GLU A 248 -7.06 16.67 -35.61
N SER A 249 -6.03 15.94 -35.17
CA SER A 249 -5.51 16.03 -33.80
C SER A 249 -4.88 17.38 -33.43
N SER A 250 -4.62 18.27 -34.40
CA SER A 250 -4.19 19.64 -34.14
C SER A 250 -5.31 20.59 -33.68
N ARG A 251 -6.58 20.15 -33.77
CA ARG A 251 -7.75 20.94 -33.40
C ARG A 251 -8.47 20.33 -32.19
N TYR A 252 -9.24 21.15 -31.50
CA TYR A 252 -10.11 20.73 -30.41
C TYR A 252 -11.58 20.95 -30.79
N ILE A 253 -12.43 20.01 -30.38
CA ILE A 253 -13.88 20.07 -30.55
C ILE A 253 -14.57 19.94 -29.19
N ILE A 254 -15.78 20.49 -29.11
CA ILE A 254 -16.68 20.24 -27.99
C ILE A 254 -17.36 18.91 -28.24
N MET A 255 -17.25 18.00 -27.28
CA MET A 255 -17.90 16.70 -27.27
C MET A 255 -18.98 16.69 -26.19
N VAL A 256 -20.15 16.18 -26.56
CA VAL A 256 -21.28 15.91 -25.66
C VAL A 256 -21.42 14.40 -25.55
N LEU A 257 -21.26 13.85 -24.34
CA LEU A 257 -21.37 12.42 -24.04
C LEU A 257 -22.57 12.13 -23.12
#